data_AF-A0A1A8J3E4-F1
#
_entry.id   AF-A0A1A8J3E4-F1
#
_cell.length_a   1.000
_cell.length_b   1.000
_cell.length_c   1.000
_cell.angle_alpha   90.00
_cell.angle_beta   90.00
_cell.angle_gamma   90.00
#
_symmetry.space_group_name_H-M   'P 1'
#
loop_
_entity.id
_entity.type
_entity.pdbx_description
1 polymer ?
#
loop_
_entity_poly.entity_id
_entity_poly.type
_entity_poly.pdbx_seq_one_letter_code
_entity_poly.pdbx_strand_id
1 'polypeptide(L)'
;SDMLLHVKNLVKLLLDPSTAKQHYMTGLVWWHSPVLRNPFNKFYMPSSVIPEFEYPPYPLGMAYIMSLDLPKKILDVSPQIKPIYIEDAYLGMCLKLLGISP
;
A
#
# COMPACT_ATOMS: atom_id res chain seq x y z
N SER A 1 15.73 15.15 -8.03
CA SER A 1 14.45 14.41 -8.00
C SER A 1 14.68 13.10 -8.72
N ASP A 2 14.40 11.98 -8.07
CA ASP A 2 14.43 10.61 -8.60
C ASP A 2 13.06 10.17 -9.18
N MET A 3 12.08 11.08 -9.17
CA MET A 3 10.71 10.85 -9.62
C MET A 3 10.21 11.95 -10.56
N LEU A 4 9.36 11.56 -11.53
CA LEU A 4 8.62 12.43 -12.44
C LEU A 4 7.12 12.13 -12.34
N LEU A 5 6.30 13.13 -12.00
CA LEU A 5 4.84 13.02 -11.98
C LEU A 5 4.23 13.69 -13.21
N HIS A 6 3.52 12.92 -14.04
CA HIS A 6 2.82 13.47 -15.20
C HIS A 6 1.47 14.09 -14.79
N VAL A 7 1.52 15.33 -14.29
CA VAL A 7 0.37 16.05 -13.70
C VAL A 7 -0.87 16.07 -14.60
N LYS A 8 -0.72 16.26 -15.92
CA LYS A 8 -1.87 16.28 -16.85
C LYS A 8 -2.63 14.94 -16.89
N ASN A 9 -1.89 13.82 -16.78
CA ASN A 9 -2.50 12.49 -16.80
C ASN A 9 -3.13 12.19 -15.45
N LEU A 10 -2.49 12.65 -14.37
CA LEU A 10 -3.06 12.55 -13.05
C LEU A 10 -4.40 13.30 -12.95
N VAL A 11 -4.44 14.56 -13.37
CA VAL A 11 -5.69 15.33 -13.36
C VAL A 11 -6.76 14.64 -14.21
N LYS A 12 -6.40 14.11 -15.39
CA LYS A 12 -7.33 13.33 -16.22
C LYS A 12 -7.86 12.09 -15.49
N LEU A 13 -7.00 11.32 -14.82
CA LEU A 13 -7.39 10.17 -14.01
C LEU A 13 -8.36 10.57 -12.89
N LEU A 14 -8.06 11.65 -12.15
CA LEU A 14 -8.86 12.09 -11.02
C LEU A 14 -10.21 12.69 -11.42
N LEU A 15 -10.30 13.30 -12.60
CA LEU A 15 -11.53 13.87 -13.14
C LEU A 15 -12.42 12.83 -13.86
N ASP A 16 -11.90 11.65 -14.17
CA ASP A 16 -12.69 10.57 -14.76
C ASP A 16 -13.87 10.21 -13.82
N PRO A 17 -15.12 10.18 -14.32
CA PRO A 17 -16.30 9.79 -13.52
C PRO A 17 -16.25 8.36 -12.99
N SER A 18 -15.48 7.47 -13.64
CA SER A 18 -15.30 6.07 -13.20
C SER A 18 -14.30 5.93 -12.05
N THR A 19 -13.43 6.93 -11.84
CA THR A 19 -12.49 6.95 -10.71
C THR A 19 -13.24 7.22 -9.41
N ALA A 20 -13.22 6.24 -8.51
CA ALA A 20 -13.81 6.35 -7.18
C ALA A 20 -13.25 7.56 -6.40
N LYS A 21 -14.12 8.25 -5.66
CA LYS A 21 -13.77 9.46 -4.90
C LYS A 21 -13.54 9.21 -3.41
N GLN A 22 -13.87 8.02 -2.93
CA GLN A 22 -13.73 7.57 -1.53
C GLN A 22 -13.24 6.12 -1.53
N HIS A 23 -12.60 5.69 -0.43
CA HIS A 23 -12.00 4.36 -0.33
C HIS A 23 -11.11 4.01 -1.53
N TYR A 24 -10.47 5.01 -2.12
CA TYR A 24 -9.76 4.86 -3.38
C TYR A 24 -8.27 4.99 -3.15
N MET A 25 -7.52 3.94 -3.47
CA MET A 25 -6.07 3.98 -3.56
C MET A 25 -5.66 3.43 -4.93
N THR A 26 -4.59 3.97 -5.51
CA THR A 26 -4.06 3.47 -6.78
C THR A 26 -2.57 3.73 -6.89
N GLY A 27 -1.89 2.96 -7.73
CA GLY A 27 -0.46 3.03 -7.99
C GLY A 27 -0.02 1.78 -8.76
N LEU A 28 1.26 1.46 -8.68
CA LEU A 28 1.74 0.15 -9.09
C LEU A 28 1.45 -0.85 -7.97
N VAL A 29 0.45 -1.72 -8.11
CA VAL A 29 0.10 -2.67 -7.05
C VAL A 29 0.94 -3.94 -7.16
N TRP A 30 1.60 -4.33 -6.07
CA TRP A 30 2.30 -5.60 -5.98
C TRP A 30 1.36 -6.68 -5.46
N TRP A 31 0.90 -7.53 -6.38
CA TRP A 31 0.12 -8.73 -6.07
C TRP A 31 1.04 -9.91 -5.81
N HIS A 32 0.67 -10.77 -4.86
CA HIS A 32 1.45 -11.98 -4.52
C HIS A 32 2.90 -11.68 -4.13
N SER A 33 3.13 -10.57 -3.40
CA SER A 33 4.47 -10.20 -2.94
C SER A 33 4.95 -11.19 -1.86
N PRO A 34 6.03 -11.96 -2.11
CA PRO A 34 6.49 -12.97 -1.18
C PRO A 34 7.18 -12.35 0.05
N VAL A 35 6.93 -12.93 1.21
CA VAL A 35 7.64 -12.58 2.44
C VAL A 35 9.03 -13.23 2.41
N LEU A 36 10.07 -12.42 2.18
CA LEU A 36 11.43 -12.91 1.99
C LEU A 36 12.02 -13.42 3.31
N ARG A 37 12.41 -14.70 3.33
CA ARG A 37 12.91 -15.38 4.55
C ARG A 37 14.43 -15.51 4.64
N ASN A 38 15.15 -15.02 3.64
CA ASN A 38 16.61 -15.03 3.66
C ASN A 38 17.13 -13.82 4.48
N PRO A 39 17.85 -14.02 5.60
CA PRO A 39 18.36 -12.93 6.44
C PRO A 39 19.40 -12.02 5.74
N PHE A 40 19.96 -12.44 4.59
CA PHE A 40 20.86 -11.61 3.79
C PHE A 40 20.12 -10.68 2.80
N ASN A 41 18.79 -10.75 2.73
CA ASN A 41 17.99 -9.85 1.90
C ASN A 41 17.63 -8.58 2.67
N LYS A 42 17.72 -7.41 2.00
CA LYS A 42 17.32 -6.11 2.57
C LYS A 42 15.87 -6.12 3.09
N PHE A 43 15.00 -6.89 2.46
CA PHE A 43 13.58 -7.02 2.80
C PHE A 43 13.27 -8.32 3.57
N TYR A 44 14.27 -8.87 4.29
CA TYR A 44 14.08 -10.01 5.18
C TYR A 44 12.99 -9.75 6.22
N MET A 45 12.04 -10.68 6.34
CA MET A 45 10.99 -10.63 7.35
C MET A 45 10.93 -11.98 8.08
N PRO A 46 11.16 -12.02 9.40
CA PRO A 46 11.08 -13.27 10.16
C PRO A 46 9.63 -13.75 10.31
N SER A 47 9.44 -15.08 10.38
CA SER A 47 8.12 -15.69 10.56
C SER A 47 7.45 -15.33 11.89
N SER A 48 8.22 -14.89 12.88
CA SER A 48 7.73 -14.38 14.17
C SER A 48 7.12 -12.96 14.08
N VAL A 49 7.34 -12.24 12.97
CA VAL A 49 6.73 -10.93 12.72
C VAL A 49 5.57 -11.05 11.74
N ILE A 50 5.78 -11.69 10.60
CA ILE A 50 4.74 -12.02 9.62
C ILE A 50 4.79 -13.53 9.38
N PRO A 51 3.82 -14.32 9.85
CA PRO A 51 3.80 -15.77 9.66
C PRO A 51 3.42 -16.18 8.23
N GLU A 52 2.68 -15.35 7.49
CA GLU A 52 2.22 -15.62 6.13
C GLU A 52 3.37 -15.69 5.13
N PHE A 53 3.16 -16.41 4.02
CA PHE A 53 4.15 -16.50 2.94
C PHE A 53 4.09 -15.31 1.97
N GLU A 54 2.97 -14.58 1.95
CA GLU A 54 2.74 -13.43 1.08
C GLU A 54 2.18 -12.25 1.88
N TYR A 55 2.58 -11.04 1.50
CA TYR A 55 1.93 -9.82 1.97
C TYR A 55 0.56 -9.65 1.30
N PRO A 56 -0.40 -8.97 1.94
CA PRO A 56 -1.60 -8.51 1.25
C PRO A 56 -1.23 -7.57 0.08
N PRO A 57 -2.09 -7.42 -0.93
CA PRO A 57 -1.84 -6.47 -2.01
C PRO A 57 -1.57 -5.06 -1.48
N TYR A 58 -0.55 -4.41 -2.01
CA TYR A 58 -0.17 -3.05 -1.62
C TYR A 58 0.34 -2.25 -2.82
N PRO A 59 0.17 -0.91 -2.83
CA PRO A 59 0.81 -0.06 -3.82
C PRO A 59 2.31 0.02 -3.51
N LEU A 60 3.12 -0.44 -4.45
CA LEU A 60 4.57 -0.46 -4.39
C LEU A 60 5.15 0.92 -4.70
N GLY A 61 5.72 1.54 -3.67
CA GLY A 61 6.72 2.60 -3.68
C GLY A 61 6.54 3.74 -4.68
N MET A 62 7.59 4.55 -4.80
CA MET A 62 7.71 5.66 -5.77
C MET A 62 6.61 6.73 -5.68
N ALA A 63 5.40 6.42 -6.13
CA ALA A 63 4.22 7.24 -5.94
C ALA A 63 2.94 6.38 -6.00
N TYR A 64 2.03 6.64 -5.06
CA TYR A 64 0.66 6.17 -5.09
C TYR A 64 -0.27 7.29 -4.64
N ILE A 65 -1.55 7.15 -4.97
CA ILE A 65 -2.57 8.18 -4.81
C ILE A 65 -3.69 7.60 -4.00
N MET A 66 -4.19 8.35 -3.04
CA MET A 66 -5.31 7.95 -2.21
C MET A 66 -6.33 9.09 -2.07
N SER A 67 -7.60 8.73 -1.92
CA SER A 67 -8.66 9.67 -1.57
C SER A 67 -8.44 10.24 -0.17
N LEU A 68 -8.89 11.47 0.07
CA LEU A 68 -8.60 12.18 1.32
C LEU A 68 -9.25 11.57 2.57
N ASP A 69 -10.21 10.66 2.42
CA ASP A 69 -10.82 9.92 3.53
C ASP A 69 -9.96 8.74 4.01
N LEU A 70 -9.03 8.24 3.21
CA LEU A 70 -8.19 7.09 3.55
C LEU A 70 -7.16 7.34 4.65
N PRO A 71 -6.40 8.46 4.68
CA PRO A 71 -5.39 8.70 5.71
C PRO A 71 -5.91 8.55 7.14
N LYS A 72 -7.10 9.11 7.42
CA LYS A 72 -7.74 8.99 8.74
C LYS A 72 -8.11 7.53 9.04
N LYS A 73 -8.73 6.83 8.08
CA LYS A 73 -9.15 5.42 8.25
C LYS A 73 -7.94 4.50 8.48
N ILE A 74 -6.86 4.71 7.74
CA ILE A 74 -5.60 3.99 7.91
C ILE A 74 -5.03 4.26 9.31
N LEU A 75 -4.99 5.53 9.73
CA LEU A 75 -4.52 5.89 11.06
C LEU A 75 -5.35 5.23 12.17
N ASP A 76 -6.68 5.20 12.03
CA ASP A 76 -7.60 4.63 13.02
C ASP A 76 -7.40 3.10 13.21
N VAL A 77 -7.04 2.37 12.15
CA VAL A 77 -6.76 0.92 12.23
C VAL A 77 -5.30 0.57 12.52
N SER A 78 -4.38 1.51 12.28
CA SER A 78 -2.94 1.29 12.43
C SER A 78 -2.51 0.74 13.80
N PRO A 79 -3.09 1.12 14.96
CA PRO A 79 -2.67 0.59 16.26
C PRO A 79 -3.02 -0.89 16.47
N GLN A 80 -3.91 -1.45 15.64
CA GLN A 80 -4.33 -2.85 15.70
C GLN A 80 -3.35 -3.77 14.97
N ILE A 81 -2.41 -3.22 14.21
CA ILE A 81 -1.47 -3.96 13.37
C ILE A 81 -0.06 -3.74 13.90
N LYS A 82 0.72 -4.82 14.01
CA LYS A 82 2.14 -4.71 14.37
C LYS A 82 2.89 -3.98 13.24
N PRO A 83 3.57 -2.85 13.51
CA PRO A 83 4.34 -2.14 12.49
C PRO A 83 5.46 -3.00 11.92
N ILE A 84 5.67 -2.89 10.61
CA ILE A 84 6.81 -3.48 9.89
C ILE A 84 7.58 -2.37 9.17
N TYR A 85 8.86 -2.60 8.90
CA TYR A 85 9.72 -1.59 8.27
C TYR A 85 9.51 -1.46 6.76
N ILE A 86 8.71 -2.33 6.14
CA ILE A 86 8.31 -2.25 4.74
C ILE A 86 6.99 -1.47 4.71
N GLU A 87 7.08 -0.15 4.55
CA GLU A 87 5.98 0.80 4.71
C GLU A 87 4.82 0.53 3.73
N ASP A 88 5.14 0.18 2.49
CA ASP A 88 4.14 -0.11 1.47
C ASP A 88 3.32 -1.37 1.84
N ALA A 89 4.02 -2.43 2.27
CA ALA A 89 3.36 -3.64 2.74
C ALA A 89 2.53 -3.38 4.01
N TYR A 90 3.00 -2.51 4.91
CA TYR A 90 2.24 -2.09 6.09
C TYR A 90 0.94 -1.35 5.71
N LEU A 91 0.97 -0.50 4.68
CA LEU A 91 -0.24 0.10 4.13
C LEU A 91 -1.19 -0.96 3.57
N GLY A 92 -0.69 -1.95 2.84
CA GLY A 92 -1.50 -3.10 2.39
C GLY A 92 -2.17 -3.86 3.53
N MET A 93 -1.48 -4.03 4.65
CA MET A 93 -2.07 -4.64 5.85
C MET A 93 -3.21 -3.80 6.43
N CYS A 94 -3.06 -2.47 6.48
CA CYS A 94 -4.11 -1.56 6.92
C CYS A 94 -5.32 -1.61 5.97
N LEU A 95 -5.08 -1.58 4.66
CA LEU A 95 -6.13 -1.66 3.64
C LEU A 95 -6.91 -2.98 3.70
N LYS A 96 -6.21 -4.10 3.90
CA LYS A 96 -6.84 -5.42 4.11
C LYS A 96 -7.77 -5.41 5.33
N LEU A 97 -7.35 -4.80 6.44
CA LEU A 97 -8.19 -4.70 7.64
C LEU A 97 -9.43 -3.80 7.41
N LEU A 98 -9.29 -2.76 6.58
CA LEU A 98 -10.38 -1.88 6.16
C LEU A 98 -11.30 -2.48 5.08
N GLY A 99 -10.93 -3.62 4.48
CA GLY A 99 -11.66 -4.21 3.36
C GLY A 99 -11.55 -3.39 2.06
N ILE A 100 -10.47 -2.63 1.88
CA ILE A 100 -10.22 -1.78 0.72
C ILE A 100 -9.11 -2.40 -0.13
N SER A 101 -9.32 -2.47 -1.45
CA SER A 101 -8.28 -2.90 -2.39
C SER A 101 -7.52 -1.69 -2.96
N PRO A 102 -6.18 -1.74 -3.03
CA PRO A 102 -5.37 -0.74 -3.70
C PRO A 102 -5.34 -0.89 -5.24
#